data_AF-A0A2S9FAM1-F1
#
_entry.id   AF-A0A2S9FAM1-F1
#
_cell.length_a   1.000
_cell.length_b   1.000
_cell.length_c   1.000
_cell.angle_alpha   90.00
_cell.angle_beta   90.00
_cell.angle_gamma   90.00
#
_symmetry.space_group_name_H-M   'P 1'
#
loop_
_entity.id
_entity.type
_entity.pdbx_description
1 polymer ?
#
loop_
_entity_poly.entity_id
_entity_poly.type
_entity_poly.pdbx_seq_one_letter_code
_entity_poly.pdbx_strand_id
1 'polypeptide(L)' 'PGQAAPDAVVGEHTTVQGATVNVTGAPDHLMVNDASVVCGGVQTANATVYLIDTVLMPPAA' A
#
# COMPACT_ATOMS: atom_id res chain seq x y z
N PRO A 1 -1.74 5.19 14.11
CA PRO A 1 -1.30 5.73 12.80
C PRO A 1 -0.06 4.97 12.31
N GLY A 2 -0.07 4.46 11.07
CA GLY A 2 1.05 3.69 10.48
C GLY A 2 0.88 2.16 10.53
N GLN A 3 0.05 1.63 11.44
CA GLN A 3 -0.34 0.22 11.45
C GLN A 3 -1.77 0.10 10.94
N ALA A 4 -1.93 -0.60 9.82
CA ALA A 4 -3.22 -0.88 9.21
C ALA A 4 -3.24 -2.34 8.75
N ALA A 5 -4.34 -3.04 9.06
CA ALA A 5 -4.56 -4.41 8.62
C ALA A 5 -4.94 -4.44 7.12
N PRO A 6 -4.80 -5.60 6.43
CA PRO A 6 -5.00 -5.69 4.99
C PRO A 6 -6.40 -5.25 4.50
N ASP A 7 -7.43 -5.49 5.29
CA ASP A 7 -8.80 -5.04 5.03
C ASP A 7 -8.99 -3.52 5.24
N ALA A 8 -8.22 -2.93 6.14
CA ALA A 8 -8.27 -1.51 6.48
C ALA A 8 -7.46 -0.61 5.52
N VAL A 9 -6.65 -1.19 4.63
CA VAL A 9 -5.85 -0.42 3.66
C VAL A 9 -6.53 -0.24 2.31
N VAL A 10 -7.68 -0.85 2.02
CA VAL A 10 -8.37 -0.66 0.74
C VAL A 10 -8.92 0.77 0.63
N GLY A 11 -8.66 1.43 -0.50
CA GLY A 11 -9.09 2.80 -0.79
C GLY A 11 -7.93 3.74 -1.17
N GLU A 12 -8.24 5.03 -1.24
CA GLU A 12 -7.29 6.09 -1.59
C GLU A 12 -6.47 6.53 -0.36
N HIS A 13 -5.15 6.62 -0.51
CA HIS A 13 -4.23 7.05 0.55
C HIS A 13 -3.24 8.10 0.06
N THR A 14 -3.15 9.21 0.78
CA THR A 14 -2.10 10.20 0.54
C THR A 14 -0.77 9.69 1.07
N THR A 15 0.24 9.61 0.21
CA THR A 15 1.60 9.23 0.58
C THR A 15 2.33 10.37 1.28
N VAL A 16 3.43 10.05 1.97
CA VAL A 16 4.33 11.06 2.56
C VAL A 16 4.99 11.96 1.50
N GLN A 17 5.09 11.49 0.25
CA GLN A 17 5.57 12.28 -0.88
C GLN A 17 4.53 13.32 -1.33
N GLY A 18 3.25 13.15 -0.97
CA GLY A 18 2.14 14.06 -1.24
C GLY A 18 1.17 13.57 -2.31
N ALA A 19 1.60 12.71 -3.23
CA ALA A 19 0.70 12.08 -4.21
C ALA A 19 -0.15 10.98 -3.55
N THR A 20 -1.31 10.71 -4.15
CA THR A 20 -2.21 9.64 -3.71
C THR A 20 -1.87 8.31 -4.39
N VAL A 21 -2.06 7.21 -3.66
CA VAL A 21 -2.09 5.85 -4.20
C VAL A 21 -3.46 5.24 -3.95
N ASN A 22 -3.93 4.41 -4.86
CA ASN A 22 -5.16 3.64 -4.70
C ASN A 22 -4.82 2.20 -4.34
N VAL A 23 -5.35 1.71 -3.24
CA VAL A 23 -5.21 0.31 -2.83
C VAL A 23 -6.52 -0.41 -3.14
N THR A 24 -6.44 -1.50 -3.89
CA THR A 24 -7.61 -2.27 -4.32
C THR A 24 -7.43 -3.76 -4.04
N GLY A 25 -8.52 -4.52 -4.17
CA GLY A 25 -8.52 -5.96 -4.04
C GLY A 25 -9.06 -6.47 -2.72
N ALA A 26 -8.85 -7.77 -2.48
CA ALA A 26 -9.25 -8.47 -1.27
C ALA A 26 -8.04 -8.61 -0.32
N PRO A 27 -8.24 -8.87 0.99
CA PRO A 27 -7.14 -8.95 1.96
C PRO A 27 -5.98 -9.89 1.61
N ASP A 28 -6.26 -10.95 0.85
CA ASP A 28 -5.32 -11.96 0.35
C ASP A 28 -4.73 -11.63 -1.04
N HIS A 29 -5.35 -10.70 -1.77
CA HIS A 29 -4.97 -10.27 -3.11
C HIS A 29 -5.11 -8.75 -3.24
N LEU A 30 -4.17 -8.03 -2.63
CA LEU A 30 -4.12 -6.57 -2.67
C LEU A 30 -3.25 -6.07 -3.83
N MET A 31 -3.64 -4.91 -4.36
CA MET A 31 -2.86 -4.14 -5.33
C MET A 31 -2.72 -2.70 -4.86
N VAL A 32 -1.58 -2.06 -5.17
CA VAL A 32 -1.33 -0.64 -4.93
C VAL A 32 -1.05 0.00 -6.29
N ASN A 33 -1.99 0.81 -6.79
CA ASN A 33 -2.07 1.18 -8.19
C ASN A 33 -1.97 -0.08 -9.07
N ASP A 34 -0.99 -0.14 -9.96
CA ASP A 34 -0.74 -1.27 -10.86
C ASP A 34 0.22 -2.33 -10.29
N ALA A 35 0.70 -2.15 -9.04
CA ALA A 35 1.65 -3.05 -8.39
C ALA A 35 0.94 -4.09 -7.52
N SER A 36 1.34 -5.36 -7.61
CA SER A 36 0.78 -6.44 -6.78
C SER A 36 1.48 -6.52 -5.43
N VAL A 37 0.72 -6.71 -4.35
CA VAL A 37 1.29 -6.97 -3.03
C VAL A 37 1.72 -8.44 -2.95
N VAL A 38 3.02 -8.68 -2.84
CA VAL A 38 3.64 -10.02 -2.74
C VAL A 38 3.61 -10.53 -1.30
N CYS A 39 3.86 -9.65 -0.34
CA CYS A 39 3.85 -9.97 1.08
C CYS A 39 3.30 -8.78 1.86
N GLY A 40 2.04 -8.89 2.29
CA GLY A 40 1.36 -7.86 3.07
C GLY A 40 1.38 -8.14 4.57
N GLY A 41 1.23 -7.09 5.37
CA GLY A 41 0.95 -7.25 6.80
C GLY A 41 2.16 -7.48 7.71
N VAL A 42 3.39 -7.23 7.24
CA VAL A 42 4.60 -7.43 8.06
C VAL A 42 4.66 -6.38 9.16
N GLN A 43 4.49 -6.80 10.41
CA GLN A 43 4.47 -5.91 11.56
C GLN A 43 5.87 -5.43 11.92
N THR A 44 6.00 -4.12 12.13
CA THR A 44 7.18 -3.48 12.69
C THR A 44 6.78 -2.72 13.97
N ALA A 45 7.76 -2.18 14.70
CA ALA A 45 7.50 -1.44 15.93
C ALA A 45 6.50 -0.28 15.76
N ASN A 46 6.48 0.37 14.58
CA ASN A 46 5.72 1.60 14.37
C ASN A 46 4.77 1.56 13.16
N ALA A 47 4.91 0.56 12.30
CA ALA A 47 4.16 0.48 11.05
C ALA A 47 3.91 -0.96 10.59
N THR A 48 3.00 -1.11 9.63
CA THR A 48 2.84 -2.36 8.88
C THR A 48 3.43 -2.19 7.49
N VAL A 49 4.29 -3.11 7.06
CA VAL A 49 4.93 -3.09 5.75
C VAL A 49 4.18 -4.02 4.78
N TYR A 50 3.94 -3.50 3.58
CA TYR A 50 3.40 -4.24 2.44
C TYR A 50 4.42 -4.19 1.31
N LEU A 51 4.93 -5.35 0.92
CA LEU A 51 5.91 -5.50 -0.16
C LEU A 51 5.18 -5.64 -1.49
N ILE A 52 5.55 -4.80 -2.46
CA ILE A 52 5.01 -4.81 -3.82
C ILE A 52 6.04 -5.29 -4.83
N ASP A 53 5.58 -5.82 -5.97
CA ASP A 53 6.44 -6.36 -7.03
C ASP A 53 6.98 -5.30 -8.02
N THR A 54 6.40 -4.12 -8.03
CA THR A 54 6.68 -3.07 -9.02
C THR A 54 7.06 -1.76 -8.32
N VAL A 55 8.06 -1.07 -8.85
CA VAL A 55 8.47 0.25 -8.34
C VAL A 55 7.40 1.28 -8.69
N LEU A 56 6.84 1.94 -7.68
CA LEU A 56 5.96 3.07 -7.90
C LEU A 56 6.77 4.32 -8.23
N MET A 57 6.39 5.00 -9.30
CA MET A 57 6.94 6.28 -9.70
C MET A 57 5.98 7.39 -9.26
N PRO A 58 6.49 8.53 -8.75
CA PRO A 58 5.66 9.70 -8.55
C PRO A 58 4.97 10.12 -9.86
N PRO A 59 3.72 10.65 -9.81
CA PRO A 59 3.10 11.24 -10.99
C PRO A 59 4.01 12.31 -11.60
N ALA A 60 4.09 12.35 -12.93
CA ALA A 60 4.78 13.44 -13.61
C ALA A 60 4.07 14.77 -13.28
N ALA A 61 4.87 15.81 -13.05
CA ALA A 61 4.38 17.16 -12.76
C ALA A 61 3.67 17.80 -13.96
#